data_AF-A0A5N7MQP7-F1
#
_entry.id   AF-A0A5N7MQP7-F1
#
_cell.length_a   1.000
_cell.length_b   1.000
_cell.length_c   1.000
_cell.angle_alpha   90.00
_cell.angle_beta   90.00
_cell.angle_gamma   90.00
#
_symmetry.space_group_name_H-M   'P 1'
#
loop_
_entity.id
_entity.type
_entity.pdbx_description
1 polymer ?
#
loop_
_entity_poly.entity_id
_entity_poly.type
_entity_poly.pdbx_seq_one_letter_code
_entity_poly.pdbx_strand_id
1 'polypeptide(L)' 'MAGSVNKVILVGNLGRDPEVRRLSNGEPVVNLRLATSETWKDKGTGE' A
#
# COMPACT_ATOMS: atom_id res chain seq x y z
N MET A 1 3.43 27.17 -11.55
CA MET A 1 4.43 26.12 -11.27
C MET A 1 4.00 25.39 -10.01
N ALA A 2 3.49 24.17 -10.12
CA ALA A 2 3.32 23.29 -8.94
C ALA A 2 4.64 22.52 -8.78
N GLY A 3 5.55 23.02 -7.95
CA GLY A 3 6.89 22.48 -7.78
C GLY A 3 6.97 21.48 -6.63
N SER A 4 6.16 20.43 -6.63
CA SER A 4 6.26 19.36 -5.62
C SER A 4 5.97 17.98 -6.20
N VAL A 5 6.56 16.96 -5.57
CA VAL A 5 6.36 15.55 -5.92
C VAL A 5 5.85 14.82 -4.69
N ASN A 6 4.70 14.14 -4.84
CA ASN A 6 4.25 13.13 -3.90
C ASN A 6 4.34 11.77 -4.59
N LYS A 7 5.26 10.91 -4.14
CA LYS A 7 5.54 9.59 -4.72
C LYS A 7 5.65 8.55 -3.62
N VAL A 8 4.96 7.43 -3.80
CA VAL A 8 5.02 6.26 -2.93
C VAL A 8 5.42 5.05 -3.78
N ILE A 9 6.40 4.27 -3.30
CA ILE A 9 6.84 3.00 -3.91
C ILE A 9 6.73 1.93 -2.83
N LEU A 10 5.97 0.87 -3.09
CA LEU A 10 5.75 -0.23 -2.16
C LEU A 10 6.07 -1.56 -2.82
N VAL A 11 6.66 -2.48 -2.06
CA VAL A 11 6.87 -3.88 -2.45
C VAL A 11 6.35 -4.73 -1.30
N GLY A 12 5.51 -5.71 -1.61
CA GLY A 12 4.87 -6.53 -0.57
C GLY A 12 3.94 -7.57 -1.16
N ASN A 13 3.22 -8.26 -0.28
CA ASN A 13 2.29 -9.32 -0.65
C ASN A 13 0.84 -8.88 -0.51
N LEU A 14 -0.06 -9.40 -1.35
CA LEU A 14 -1.49 -9.16 -1.18
C LEU A 14 -2.00 -9.89 0.06
N GLY A 15 -2.66 -9.16 0.96
CA GLY A 15 -3.27 -9.73 2.17
C GLY A 15 -4.59 -10.46 1.92
N ARG A 16 -5.19 -10.27 0.75
CA ARG A 16 -6.38 -10.97 0.24
C ARG A 16 -6.51 -10.73 -1.26
N ASP A 17 -7.41 -11.47 -1.90
CA ASP A 17 -7.75 -11.24 -3.30
C ASP A 17 -8.18 -9.78 -3.56
N PRO A 18 -7.81 -9.20 -4.73
CA PRO A 18 -8.24 -7.86 -5.13
C PRO A 18 -9.75 -7.69 -5.06
N GLU A 19 -10.20 -6.56 -4.53
CA GLU A 19 -11.62 -6.24 -4.47
C GLU A 19 -11.99 -5.33 -5.64
N VAL A 20 -12.77 -5.87 -6.59
CA VAL A 20 -13.24 -5.13 -7.76
C VAL A 20 -14.66 -4.63 -7.51
N ARG A 21 -14.89 -3.33 -7.70
CA ARG A 21 -16.22 -2.69 -7.60
C ARG A 21 -16.47 -1.80 -8.82
N ARG A 22 -17.73 -1.48 -9.09
CA ARG A 22 -18.10 -0.43 -10.04
C ARG A 22 -18.68 0.75 -9.30
N LEU A 23 -18.23 1.95 -9.66
CA LEU A 23 -18.77 3.20 -9.15
C LEU A 23 -20.15 3.48 -9.76
N SER A 24 -20.89 4.44 -9.19
CA SER A 24 -22.22 4.82 -9.68
C SER A 24 -22.23 5.33 -11.14
N ASN A 25 -21.09 5.83 -11.62
CA ASN A 25 -20.88 6.22 -13.02
C ASN A 25 -20.49 5.03 -13.94
N GLY A 26 -20.42 3.80 -13.41
CA GLY A 26 -20.07 2.58 -14.14
C GLY A 26 -18.57 2.27 -14.23
N GLU A 27 -17.70 3.16 -13.75
CA GLU A 27 -16.25 3.03 -13.81
C GLU A 27 -15.75 1.91 -12.87
N PRO A 28 -14.89 1.00 -13.34
CA PRO A 28 -14.32 -0.05 -12.49
C PRO A 28 -13.27 0.53 -11.56
N VAL A 29 -13.30 0.14 -10.29
CA VAL A 29 -12.29 0.45 -9.28
C VAL A 29 -11.80 -0.84 -8.64
N VAL A 30 -10.50 -0.92 -8.36
CA VAL A 30 -9.89 -2.07 -7.67
C VAL A 30 -9.21 -1.58 -6.40
N ASN A 31 -9.53 -2.24 -5.28
CA ASN A 31 -8.84 -2.02 -4.01
C ASN A 31 -7.89 -3.20 -3.73
N LEU A 32 -6.64 -2.87 -3.43
CA LEU A 32 -5.61 -3.83 -3.04
C LEU A 32 -5.26 -3.62 -1.55
N ARG A 33 -4.98 -4.71 -0.84
CA ARG A 33 -4.40 -4.67 0.52
C ARG A 33 -2.99 -5.24 0.43
N LEU A 34 -1.98 -4.42 0.69
CA LEU A 34 -0.57 -4.80 0.58
C LEU A 34 0.06 -4.88 1.98
N ALA A 35 0.64 -6.03 2.30
CA ALA A 35 1.45 -6.22 3.50
C ALA A 35 2.92 -5.90 3.17
N THR A 36 3.49 -4.95 3.91
CA THR A 36 4.93 -4.63 3.91
C THR A 36 5.51 -5.02 5.26
N SER A 37 6.75 -5.47 5.29
CA SER A 37 7.44 -5.85 6.52
C SER A 37 8.75 -5.10 6.64
N GLU A 38 9.11 -4.72 7.86
CA GLU A 38 10.42 -4.23 8.22
C GLU A 38 10.98 -5.11 9.34
N THR A 39 12.30 -5.22 9.39
CA THR A 39 13.00 -5.85 10.51
C THR A 39 13.98 -4.82 11.05
N TRP A 40 13.88 -4.53 12.34
CA TRP A 40 14.79 -3.65 13.03
C TRP A 40 15.25 -4.31 14.33
N LYS A 41 16.38 -3.85 14.85
CA LYS A 41 16.92 -4.25 16.14
C LYS A 41 16.47 -3.27 17.21
N ASP A 42 15.87 -3.76 18.28
CA ASP A 42 15.46 -2.96 19.43
C ASP A 42 16.68 -2.36 20.14
N LYS A 43 16.55 -1.11 20.57
CA LYS A 43 17.67 -0.37 21.17
C LYS A 43 17.86 -0.68 22.66
N GLY A 44 16.81 -1.11 23.36
CA GLY A 44 16.84 -1.39 24.80
C GLY A 44 17.21 -2.83 25.11
N THR A 45 16.70 -3.79 24.33
CA THR A 45 16.97 -5.22 24.51
C THR A 45 18.05 -5.74 23.58
N GLY A 46 18.30 -5.07 22.45
CA GLY A 46 19.21 -5.57 21.42
C GLY A 46 18.64 -6.74 20.63
N GLU A 47 17.35 -7.04 20.75
CA GLU A 47 16.62 -8.02 19.93
C GLU A 47 16.10 -7.38 18.65
#